data_AF-A0A5E7ZA79-F1
#
_entry.id   AF-A0A5E7ZA79-F1
#
_cell.length_a   1.000
_cell.length_b   1.000
_cell.length_c   1.000
_cell.angle_alpha   90.00
_cell.angle_beta   90.00
_cell.angle_gamma   90.00
#
_symmetry.space_group_name_H-M   'P 1'
#
loop_
_entity.id
_entity.type
_entity.pdbx_description
1 polymer ?
#
loop_
_entity_poly.entity_id
_entity_poly.type
_entity_poly.pdbx_seq_one_letter_code
_entity_poly.pdbx_strand_id
1 'polypeptide(L)'
;MELASGGNNRRQPKIWDEQNGYFNQLGNKGIRLKKLFDPSVARAARAYTGLGHVSLAQKANVASRTVYKLERDGRVTKESLERILDVLHSYGVSIIRDDVVGHVCGLRFDIDNDAEVDDE
;
A
#
# COMPACT_ATOMS: atom_id res chain seq x y z
N MET A 1 4.51 65.54 -7.85
CA MET A 1 4.96 64.43 -8.71
C MET A 1 4.07 63.24 -8.46
N GLU A 2 3.53 62.72 -9.54
CA GLU A 2 2.47 61.73 -9.62
C GLU A 2 2.84 60.33 -9.13
N LEU A 3 1.75 59.60 -8.90
CA LEU A 3 1.56 58.20 -8.54
C LEU A 3 2.30 57.22 -9.47
N ALA A 4 2.77 56.10 -8.90
CA ALA A 4 2.89 54.84 -9.63
C ALA A 4 2.48 53.67 -8.74
N SER A 5 1.32 53.13 -9.09
CA SER A 5 0.68 51.91 -8.60
C SER A 5 1.32 50.65 -9.18
N GLY A 6 1.23 49.51 -8.48
CA GLY A 6 1.40 48.17 -9.08
C GLY A 6 2.46 47.31 -8.36
N GLY A 7 2.26 46.03 -8.03
CA GLY A 7 1.25 45.09 -8.46
C GLY A 7 0.87 44.13 -7.34
N ASN A 8 -0.44 43.93 -7.23
CA ASN A 8 -1.10 43.00 -6.34
C ASN A 8 -0.92 41.59 -6.91
N ASN A 9 0.00 40.79 -6.36
CA ASN A 9 0.23 39.39 -6.80
C ASN A 9 -0.90 38.48 -6.28
N ARG A 10 -2.13 38.74 -6.74
CA ARG A 10 -3.24 37.79 -6.68
C ARG A 10 -2.86 36.63 -7.59
N ARG A 11 -2.35 35.55 -7.00
CA ARG A 11 -2.24 34.26 -7.67
C ARG A 11 -3.64 33.85 -8.11
N GLN A 12 -3.90 34.03 -9.40
CA GLN A 12 -5.08 33.51 -10.09
C GLN A 12 -5.20 32.00 -9.77
N PRO A 13 -6.42 31.50 -9.46
CA PRO A 13 -6.63 30.07 -9.27
C PRO A 13 -6.33 29.34 -10.58
N LYS A 14 -5.52 28.29 -10.50
CA LYS A 14 -5.22 27.43 -11.64
C LYS A 14 -6.53 26.83 -12.15
N ILE A 15 -6.81 27.13 -13.40
CA ILE A 15 -7.93 26.65 -14.21
C ILE A 15 -7.92 25.11 -14.20
N TRP A 16 -9.11 24.55 -13.96
CA TRP A 16 -9.40 23.13 -13.95
C TRP A 16 -9.46 22.59 -15.37
N ASP A 17 -8.77 21.47 -15.61
CA ASP A 17 -8.93 20.63 -16.80
C ASP A 17 -9.88 19.49 -16.44
N GLU A 18 -11.00 19.41 -17.15
CA GLU A 18 -12.15 18.53 -16.88
C GLU A 18 -11.87 17.05 -17.19
N GLN A 19 -10.71 16.73 -17.78
CA GLN A 19 -10.41 15.37 -18.27
C GLN A 19 -9.58 14.48 -17.32
N ASN A 20 -9.04 15.02 -16.21
CA ASN A 20 -8.28 14.22 -15.23
C ASN A 20 -8.97 14.22 -13.87
N GLY A 21 -9.79 13.19 -13.66
CA GLY A 21 -10.59 12.98 -12.46
C GLY A 21 -9.82 13.11 -11.14
N TYR A 22 -10.30 14.06 -10.33
CA TYR A 22 -10.24 14.10 -8.86
C TYR A 22 -8.87 14.13 -8.18
N PHE A 23 -8.29 15.33 -8.15
CA PHE A 23 -7.58 15.82 -6.97
C PHE A 23 -8.43 16.91 -6.31
N ASN A 24 -9.38 16.56 -5.44
CA ASN A 24 -10.14 17.57 -4.70
C ASN A 24 -10.25 17.27 -3.20
N GLN A 25 -9.51 18.08 -2.44
CA GLN A 25 -10.01 18.87 -1.32
C GLN A 25 -11.17 18.25 -0.51
N LEU A 26 -10.80 17.47 0.50
CA LEU A 26 -11.53 17.49 1.75
C LEU A 26 -10.64 18.14 2.79
N GLY A 27 -11.22 19.10 3.52
CA GLY A 27 -10.56 19.87 4.56
C GLY A 27 -9.87 18.99 5.59
N ASN A 28 -9.04 19.66 6.39
CA ASN A 28 -8.15 19.15 7.42
C ASN A 28 -8.88 18.42 8.58
N LYS A 29 -9.64 17.36 8.27
CA LYS A 29 -10.12 16.31 9.16
C LYS A 29 -9.42 15.05 8.69
N GLY A 30 -8.37 14.64 9.41
CA GLY A 30 -7.46 13.57 8.98
C GLY A 30 -8.20 12.35 8.44
N ILE A 31 -8.20 12.20 7.11
CA ILE A 31 -8.77 11.04 6.41
C ILE A 31 -7.93 9.84 6.84
N ARG A 32 -8.40 9.10 7.85
CA ARG A 32 -7.78 7.85 8.26
C ARG A 32 -8.11 6.83 7.17
N LEU A 33 -7.08 6.35 6.48
CA LEU A 33 -7.19 5.24 5.55
C LEU A 33 -7.94 4.08 6.22
N LYS A 34 -8.88 3.47 5.47
CA LYS A 34 -9.58 2.26 5.91
C LYS A 34 -8.55 1.16 6.17
N LYS A 35 -8.72 0.38 7.24
CA LYS A 35 -7.90 -0.82 7.48
C LYS A 35 -8.20 -1.80 6.35
N LEU A 36 -7.20 -2.23 5.59
CA LEU A 36 -7.39 -3.16 4.47
C LEU A 36 -6.88 -4.58 4.78
N PHE A 37 -6.02 -4.68 5.78
CA PHE A 37 -5.26 -5.89 6.08
C PHE A 37 -5.14 -6.06 7.58
N ASP A 38 -5.22 -7.29 8.10
CA ASP A 38 -4.96 -7.51 9.51
C ASP A 38 -3.45 -7.46 9.86
N PRO A 39 -3.01 -6.59 10.78
CA PRO A 39 -1.60 -6.48 11.16
C PRO A 39 -0.93 -7.80 11.56
N SER A 40 -1.66 -8.69 12.23
CA SER A 40 -1.12 -9.99 12.66
C SER A 40 -0.82 -10.90 11.46
N VAL A 41 -1.74 -10.94 10.51
CA VAL A 41 -1.63 -11.66 9.24
C VAL A 41 -0.46 -11.09 8.43
N ALA A 42 -0.29 -9.77 8.38
CA ALA A 42 0.81 -9.15 7.61
C ALA A 42 2.19 -9.54 8.17
N ARG A 43 2.31 -9.56 9.51
CA ARG A 43 3.54 -9.97 10.18
C ARG A 43 3.85 -11.45 9.94
N ALA A 44 2.83 -12.31 10.02
CA ALA A 44 2.98 -13.74 9.77
C ALA A 44 3.43 -14.02 8.32
N ALA A 45 2.79 -13.37 7.35
CA ALA A 45 3.17 -13.47 5.93
C ALA A 45 4.63 -13.09 5.72
N ARG A 46 5.05 -11.92 6.23
CA ARG A 46 6.45 -11.51 6.07
C ARG A 46 7.40 -12.48 6.76
N ALA A 47 7.10 -12.92 7.98
CA ALA A 47 7.95 -13.84 8.72
C ALA A 47 8.16 -15.17 7.96
N TYR A 48 7.11 -15.70 7.32
CA TYR A 48 7.20 -16.90 6.48
C TYR A 48 8.19 -16.73 5.32
N THR A 49 8.12 -15.60 4.62
CA THR A 49 9.02 -15.33 3.48
C THR A 49 10.49 -15.08 3.84
N GLY A 50 10.81 -14.94 5.14
CA GLY A 50 12.15 -14.56 5.62
C GLY A 50 12.57 -13.12 5.29
N LEU A 51 11.69 -12.31 4.70
CA LEU A 51 12.02 -10.94 4.30
C LEU A 51 11.99 -9.96 5.49
N GLY A 52 12.97 -9.06 5.55
CA GLY A 52 12.93 -7.88 6.43
C GLY A 52 11.99 -6.79 5.87
N HIS A 53 11.64 -5.79 6.68
CA HIS A 53 10.84 -4.64 6.23
C HIS A 53 11.45 -3.92 5.03
N VAL A 54 12.77 -3.73 5.04
CA VAL A 54 13.49 -3.02 3.97
C VAL A 54 13.48 -3.84 2.69
N SER A 55 13.81 -5.13 2.76
CA SER A 55 13.88 -6.02 1.60
C SER A 55 12.51 -6.21 0.94
N LEU A 56 11.45 -6.41 1.74
CA LEU A 56 10.09 -6.49 1.22
C LEU A 56 9.67 -5.18 0.53
N ALA A 57 9.96 -4.04 1.15
CA ALA A 57 9.61 -2.73 0.59
C ALA A 57 10.33 -2.44 -0.74
N GLN A 58 11.62 -2.78 -0.83
CA GLN A 58 12.40 -2.64 -2.05
C GLN A 58 11.82 -3.51 -3.18
N LYS A 59 11.54 -4.79 -2.90
CA LYS A 59 10.94 -5.71 -3.88
C LYS A 59 9.55 -5.26 -4.34
N ALA A 60 8.74 -4.72 -3.43
CA ALA A 60 7.41 -4.22 -3.74
C ALA A 60 7.40 -2.79 -4.33
N ASN A 61 8.57 -2.17 -4.50
CA ASN A 61 8.72 -0.78 -4.94
C ASN A 61 7.82 0.19 -4.14
N VAL A 62 7.91 0.10 -2.81
CA VAL A 62 7.23 0.99 -1.85
C VAL A 62 8.22 1.49 -0.79
N ALA A 63 7.86 2.55 -0.08
CA ALA A 63 8.66 2.99 1.06
C ALA A 63 8.61 1.97 2.20
N SER A 64 9.72 1.73 2.91
CA SER A 64 9.74 0.81 4.08
C SER A 64 8.74 1.20 5.17
N ARG A 65 8.44 2.50 5.30
CA ARG A 65 7.39 3.00 6.19
C ARG A 65 6.00 2.45 5.84
N THR A 66 5.73 2.14 4.58
CA THR A 66 4.47 1.55 4.12
C THR A 66 4.31 0.13 4.67
N VAL A 67 5.36 -0.69 4.60
CA VAL A 67 5.37 -2.04 5.19
C VAL A 67 5.20 -1.98 6.71
N TYR A 68 5.91 -1.07 7.38
CA TYR A 68 5.74 -0.86 8.82
C TYR A 68 4.28 -0.47 9.18
N LYS A 69 3.65 0.43 8.42
CA LYS A 69 2.24 0.81 8.64
C LYS A 69 1.30 -0.38 8.43
N LEU A 70 1.49 -1.14 7.34
CA LEU A 70 0.72 -2.36 7.07
C LEU A 70 0.77 -3.31 8.28
N GLU A 71 1.97 -3.59 8.81
CA GLU A 71 2.16 -4.49 9.95
C GLU A 71 1.75 -3.91 11.32
N ARG A 72 1.58 -2.59 11.42
CA ARG A 72 1.19 -1.93 12.67
C ARG A 72 -0.31 -1.73 12.77
N ASP A 73 -0.92 -1.15 11.75
CA ASP A 73 -2.32 -0.72 11.76
C ASP A 73 -3.13 -1.17 10.54
N GLY A 74 -2.50 -1.81 9.54
CA GLY A 74 -3.18 -2.36 8.37
C GLY A 74 -3.65 -1.29 7.38
N ARG A 75 -3.17 -0.05 7.51
CA ARG A 75 -3.64 1.10 6.74
C ARG A 75 -2.59 1.53 5.72
N VAL A 76 -2.80 1.09 4.50
CA VAL A 76 -2.04 1.47 3.32
C VAL A 76 -3.00 1.75 2.17
N THR A 77 -2.52 2.35 1.08
CA THR A 77 -3.35 2.46 -0.14
C THR A 77 -3.55 1.09 -0.76
N LYS A 78 -4.64 0.90 -1.49
CA LYS A 78 -4.93 -0.35 -2.21
C LYS A 78 -3.78 -0.72 -3.16
N GLU A 79 -3.28 0.26 -3.91
CA GLU A 79 -2.16 0.08 -4.83
C GLU A 79 -0.88 -0.40 -4.12
N SER A 80 -0.51 0.22 -3.00
CA SER A 80 0.66 -0.24 -2.22
C SER A 80 0.44 -1.63 -1.64
N LEU A 81 -0.79 -1.95 -1.23
CA LEU A 81 -1.13 -3.27 -0.75
C LEU A 81 -0.95 -4.31 -1.86
N GLU A 82 -1.50 -4.07 -3.05
CA GLU A 82 -1.39 -4.99 -4.19
C GLU A 82 0.06 -5.32 -4.52
N ARG A 83 0.94 -4.32 -4.65
CA ARG A 83 2.37 -4.56 -4.90
C ARG A 83 3.04 -5.39 -3.80
N ILE A 84 2.67 -5.18 -2.54
CA ILE A 84 3.20 -5.99 -1.41
C ILE A 84 2.69 -7.42 -1.51
N LEU A 85 1.42 -7.62 -1.86
CA LEU A 85 0.84 -8.96 -1.99
C LEU A 85 1.41 -9.73 -3.17
N ASP A 86 1.70 -9.06 -4.29
CA ASP A 86 2.36 -9.69 -5.44
C ASP A 86 3.73 -10.25 -5.05
N VAL A 87 4.50 -9.51 -4.25
CA VAL A 87 5.77 -10.01 -3.72
C VAL A 87 5.53 -11.18 -2.76
N LEU A 88 4.62 -11.07 -1.79
CA LEU A 88 4.34 -12.18 -0.86
C LEU A 88 3.90 -13.46 -1.60
N HIS A 89 3.08 -13.33 -2.62
CA HIS A 89 2.64 -14.43 -3.48
C HIS A 89 3.81 -15.07 -4.23
N SER A 90 4.74 -14.28 -4.77
CA SER A 90 5.97 -14.83 -5.39
C SER A 90 6.89 -15.58 -4.42
N TYR A 91 6.64 -15.48 -3.11
CA TYR A 91 7.32 -16.23 -2.06
C TYR A 91 6.41 -17.30 -1.41
N GLY A 92 5.39 -17.77 -2.13
CA GLY A 92 4.52 -18.87 -1.69
C GLY A 92 3.49 -18.48 -0.63
N VAL A 93 3.19 -17.19 -0.47
CA VAL A 93 2.12 -16.72 0.43
C VAL A 93 0.90 -16.29 -0.36
N SER A 94 -0.10 -17.17 -0.37
CA SER A 94 -1.42 -16.90 -0.90
C SER A 94 -2.32 -16.24 0.16
N ILE A 95 -3.22 -15.35 -0.27
CA ILE A 95 -3.97 -14.48 0.62
C ILE A 95 -5.46 -14.83 0.58
N ILE A 96 -6.08 -15.01 1.75
CA ILE A 96 -7.53 -15.26 1.87
C ILE A 96 -8.23 -13.93 2.15
N ARG A 97 -9.18 -13.59 1.28
CA ARG A 97 -9.99 -12.37 1.36
C ARG A 97 -11.41 -12.72 1.82
N ASP A 98 -11.98 -11.82 2.60
CA ASP A 98 -13.42 -11.81 2.87
C ASP A 98 -14.11 -11.04 1.74
N ASP A 99 -14.85 -11.77 0.91
CA ASP A 99 -15.51 -11.27 -0.31
C ASP A 99 -16.56 -10.18 -0.01
N VAL A 100 -17.09 -10.13 1.21
CA VAL A 100 -18.14 -9.16 1.58
C VAL A 100 -17.55 -7.76 1.83
N VAL A 101 -16.31 -7.67 2.31
CA VAL A 101 -15.72 -6.41 2.80
C VAL A 101 -14.44 -6.03 2.05
N GLY A 102 -13.88 -6.94 1.24
CA GLY A 102 -12.61 -6.78 0.54
C GLY A 102 -11.41 -6.73 1.49
N HIS A 103 -11.58 -7.21 2.72
CA HIS A 103 -10.51 -7.27 3.73
C HIS A 103 -9.74 -8.57 3.62
N VAL A 104 -8.43 -8.51 3.84
CA VAL A 104 -7.61 -9.70 4.00
C VAL A 104 -7.71 -10.21 5.43
N CYS A 105 -8.15 -11.45 5.59
CA CYS A 105 -8.40 -12.10 6.88
C CYS A 105 -7.52 -13.32 7.15
N GLY A 106 -6.82 -13.86 6.15
CA GLY A 106 -6.00 -15.06 6.34
C GLY A 106 -4.90 -15.25 5.30
N LEU A 107 -4.10 -16.30 5.51
CA LEU A 107 -3.02 -16.74 4.64
C LEU A 107 -3.19 -18.21 4.31
N ARG A 108 -2.72 -18.58 3.13
CA ARG A 108 -2.41 -19.95 2.73
C ARG A 108 -0.93 -19.98 2.36
N PHE A 109 -0.20 -20.93 2.93
CA PHE A 109 1.18 -21.16 2.59
C PHE A 109 1.22 -22.28 1.57
N ASP A 110 1.80 -21.99 0.41
CA ASP A 110 2.06 -23.00 -0.59
C ASP A 110 3.29 -23.77 -0.08
N ILE A 111 3.02 -24.97 0.44
CA ILE A 111 4.06 -25.92 0.82
C ILE A 111 4.59 -26.44 -0.51
N ASP A 112 5.70 -25.90 -0.99
CA ASP A 112 6.47 -26.55 -2.03
C ASP A 112 6.80 -27.94 -1.49
N ASN A 113 6.19 -28.98 -2.07
CA ASN A 113 6.53 -30.36 -1.77
C ASN A 113 7.96 -30.58 -2.29
N ASP A 114 8.96 -30.36 -1.45
CA ASP A 114 10.35 -30.82 -1.65
C ASP A 114 10.44 -32.35 -1.50
N ALA A 115 9.51 -33.10 -2.09
CA ALA A 115 9.42 -34.56 -2.00
C ALA A 115 9.51 -35.20 -3.38
N GLU A 116 10.61 -34.94 -4.08
CA GLU A 116 11.14 -35.84 -5.11
C GLU A 116 12.59 -36.14 -4.69
N VAL A 117 12.76 -37.10 -3.78
CA VAL A 117 14.02 -37.85 -3.68
C VAL A 117 13.76 -39.14 -4.44
N ASP A 118 14.27 -39.19 -5.67
CA ASP A 118 14.37 -40.40 -6.45
C ASP A 118 15.15 -41.44 -5.63
N ASP A 119 14.47 -42.49 -5.17
CA ASP A 119 15.12 -43.70 -4.66
C ASP A 119 15.72 -44.45 -5.87
N GLU A 120 17.05 -44.42 -5.99
CA GLU A 120 17.84 -45.20 -6.94
C GLU A 120 18.01 -46.67 -6.48
#